data_AF-X5R2G2-F1
#
_entry.id   AF-X5R2G2-F1
#
_cell.length_a   1.000
_cell.length_b   1.000
_cell.length_c   1.000
_cell.angle_alpha   90.00
_cell.angle_beta   90.00
_cell.angle_gamma   90.00
#
_symmetry.space_group_name_H-M   'P 1'
#
loop_
_entity.id
_entity.type
_entity.pdbx_description
1 polymer ?
#
loop_
_entity_poly.entity_id
_entity_poly.type
_entity_poly.pdbx_seq_one_letter_code
_entity_poly.pdbx_strand_id
1 'polypeptide(L)'
;MTLTLRDRVAEAMRESRIGRTRFGWDQCDQEEWRRSADALMRYGRHLGFEIVETGNIAHRPAPPVTPVIYALDDARDASVERSVRCDGAGNWSIVSTKRDARRAAIDSKTLLTFTLAEADLDCDRILAGDPTAKDIKGVLTKVAAANVIRTLNAETMEPS
;
A
#
# COMPACT_ATOMS: atom_id res chain seq x y z
N MET A 1 -4.43 -23.70 13.54
CA MET A 1 -5.65 -24.23 12.90
C MET A 1 -6.26 -23.10 12.10
N THR A 2 -6.37 -23.25 10.79
CA THR A 2 -7.02 -22.28 9.90
C THR A 2 -8.53 -22.41 10.05
N LEU A 3 -9.19 -21.35 10.55
CA LEU A 3 -10.65 -21.26 10.57
C LEU A 3 -11.18 -21.14 9.15
N THR A 4 -12.23 -21.89 8.82
CA THR A 4 -12.79 -21.96 7.47
C THR A 4 -13.44 -20.63 7.08
N LEU A 5 -13.50 -20.28 5.80
CA LEU A 5 -14.12 -19.04 5.30
C LEU A 5 -15.51 -18.77 5.90
N ARG A 6 -16.31 -19.83 6.05
CA ARG A 6 -17.65 -19.78 6.64
C ARG A 6 -17.62 -19.20 8.06
N ASP A 7 -16.66 -19.63 8.86
CA ASP A 7 -16.51 -19.19 10.25
C ASP A 7 -16.10 -17.71 10.32
N ARG A 8 -15.24 -17.26 9.40
CA ARG A 8 -14.81 -15.86 9.29
C ARG A 8 -15.95 -14.93 8.84
N VAL A 9 -16.79 -15.38 7.90
CA VAL A 9 -17.95 -14.62 7.45
C VAL A 9 -18.98 -14.48 8.58
N ALA A 10 -19.23 -15.55 9.36
CA ALA A 10 -20.10 -15.49 10.52
C ALA A 10 -19.56 -14.52 11.60
N GLU A 11 -18.24 -14.48 11.81
CA GLU A 11 -17.58 -13.54 12.71
C GLU A 11 -17.65 -12.09 12.22
N ALA A 12 -17.47 -11.83 10.93
CA ALA A 12 -17.61 -10.50 10.34
C ALA A 12 -19.06 -9.96 10.42
N MET A 13 -20.05 -10.82 10.17
CA MET A 13 -21.47 -10.47 10.36
C MET A 13 -21.77 -10.08 11.82
N ARG A 14 -21.11 -10.75 12.77
CA ARG A 14 -21.18 -10.41 14.20
C ARG A 14 -20.52 -9.06 14.53
N GLU A 15 -19.35 -8.75 13.97
CA GLU A 15 -18.68 -7.46 14.20
C GLU A 15 -19.47 -6.27 13.64
N SER A 16 -20.20 -6.46 12.54
CA SER A 16 -21.11 -5.46 11.98
C SER A 16 -22.35 -5.13 12.84
N ARG A 17 -22.47 -5.72 14.05
CA ARG A 17 -23.56 -5.49 15.03
C ARG A 17 -24.96 -5.77 14.51
N ILE A 18 -25.11 -6.78 13.66
CA ILE A 18 -26.40 -7.45 13.50
C ILE A 18 -26.58 -8.35 14.73
N GLY A 19 -27.20 -7.83 15.79
CA GLY A 19 -27.35 -8.53 17.09
C GLY A 19 -26.38 -8.03 18.17
N ARG A 20 -26.89 -7.83 19.38
CA ARG A 20 -26.40 -6.83 20.36
C ARG A 20 -25.35 -7.30 21.39
N THR A 21 -24.72 -8.48 21.26
CA THR A 21 -23.90 -9.03 22.36
C THR A 21 -22.67 -9.83 21.89
N ARG A 22 -21.58 -9.71 22.67
CA ARG A 22 -20.28 -10.40 22.47
C ARG A 22 -20.43 -11.90 22.79
N PHE A 23 -19.88 -12.76 21.94
CA PHE A 23 -19.94 -14.22 22.04
C PHE A 23 -18.59 -14.86 22.41
N GLY A 24 -18.60 -15.86 23.29
CA GLY A 24 -17.56 -16.88 23.45
C GLY A 24 -17.90 -18.12 22.60
N TRP A 25 -16.94 -18.67 21.87
CA TRP A 25 -17.14 -19.74 20.88
C TRP A 25 -17.62 -21.08 21.47
N ASP A 26 -17.49 -21.26 22.77
CA ASP A 26 -17.97 -22.39 23.57
C ASP A 26 -19.49 -22.37 23.83
N GLN A 27 -20.19 -21.29 23.47
CA GLN A 27 -21.61 -21.07 23.78
C GLN A 27 -22.54 -21.05 22.54
N CYS A 28 -22.05 -21.54 21.38
CA CYS A 28 -22.73 -21.40 20.07
C CYS A 28 -23.88 -22.40 19.87
N ASP A 29 -25.05 -22.11 20.44
CA ASP A 29 -26.31 -22.86 20.22
C ASP A 29 -27.25 -22.22 19.16
N GLN A 30 -26.84 -21.18 18.45
CA GLN A 30 -27.73 -20.46 17.52
C GLN A 30 -27.51 -20.85 16.06
N GLU A 31 -28.21 -21.90 15.64
CA GLU A 31 -28.32 -22.41 14.26
C GLU A 31 -28.70 -21.32 13.24
N GLU A 32 -29.40 -20.27 13.68
CA GLU A 32 -29.91 -19.18 12.86
C GLU A 32 -28.80 -18.40 12.14
N TRP A 33 -27.68 -18.10 12.81
CA TRP A 33 -26.58 -17.34 12.19
C TRP A 33 -25.81 -18.17 11.17
N ARG A 34 -25.66 -19.46 11.43
CA ARG A 34 -25.07 -20.41 10.46
C ARG A 34 -25.97 -20.54 9.23
N ARG A 35 -27.29 -20.54 9.41
CA ARG A 35 -28.27 -20.51 8.32
C ARG A 35 -28.24 -19.17 7.56
N SER A 36 -28.08 -18.03 8.25
CA SER A 36 -27.96 -16.72 7.60
C SER A 36 -26.69 -16.58 6.76
N ALA A 37 -25.55 -17.08 7.26
CA ALA A 37 -24.31 -17.13 6.49
C ALA A 37 -24.43 -18.08 5.29
N ASP A 38 -25.05 -19.25 5.46
CA ASP A 38 -25.31 -20.18 4.35
C ASP A 38 -26.26 -19.57 3.31
N ALA A 39 -27.29 -18.84 3.75
CA ALA A 39 -28.21 -18.12 2.87
C ALA A 39 -27.47 -17.03 2.08
N LEU A 40 -26.63 -16.22 2.74
CA LEU A 40 -25.80 -15.21 2.08
C LEU A 40 -24.90 -15.84 1.01
N MET A 41 -24.24 -16.95 1.33
CA MET A 41 -23.39 -17.65 0.37
C MET A 41 -24.18 -18.21 -0.83
N ARG A 42 -25.38 -18.75 -0.58
CA ARG A 42 -26.27 -19.27 -1.63
C ARG A 42 -26.82 -18.15 -2.52
N TYR A 43 -27.30 -17.06 -1.95
CA TYR A 43 -27.81 -15.91 -2.70
C TYR A 43 -26.70 -15.22 -3.48
N GLY A 44 -25.51 -15.05 -2.89
CA GLY A 44 -24.34 -14.53 -3.59
C GLY A 44 -24.03 -15.33 -4.84
N ARG A 45 -23.97 -16.66 -4.75
CA ARG A 45 -23.77 -17.53 -5.92
C ARG A 45 -24.89 -17.41 -6.95
N HIS A 46 -26.15 -17.33 -6.53
CA HIS A 46 -27.28 -17.16 -7.45
C HIS A 46 -27.22 -15.83 -8.21
N LEU A 47 -26.73 -14.78 -7.56
CA LEU A 47 -26.54 -13.45 -8.15
C LEU A 47 -25.23 -13.30 -8.94
N GLY A 48 -24.47 -14.39 -9.12
CA GLY A 48 -23.22 -14.39 -9.88
C GLY A 48 -21.97 -13.95 -9.12
N PHE A 49 -22.04 -13.80 -7.79
CA PHE A 49 -20.86 -13.55 -6.97
C PHE A 49 -20.08 -14.85 -6.70
N GLU A 50 -18.78 -14.80 -6.92
CA GLU A 50 -17.85 -15.84 -6.47
C GLU A 50 -17.31 -15.46 -5.08
N ILE A 51 -17.61 -16.30 -4.08
CA ILE A 51 -17.13 -16.09 -2.71
C ILE A 51 -15.90 -16.98 -2.52
N VAL A 52 -14.73 -16.35 -2.52
CA VAL A 52 -13.42 -17.02 -2.43
C VAL A 52 -12.78 -16.79 -1.06
N GLU A 53 -12.13 -17.82 -0.52
CA GLU A 53 -11.34 -17.70 0.70
C GLU A 53 -10.00 -17.03 0.37
N THR A 54 -9.90 -15.72 0.62
CA THR A 54 -8.67 -14.96 0.34
C THR A 54 -7.64 -15.11 1.47
N GLY A 55 -7.42 -16.35 1.95
CA GLY A 55 -6.53 -16.69 3.06
C GLY A 55 -5.05 -16.31 2.90
N ASN A 56 -4.66 -15.61 1.82
CA ASN A 56 -3.32 -15.14 1.51
C ASN A 56 -3.34 -13.75 0.83
N ILE A 57 -4.10 -12.78 1.34
CA ILE A 57 -3.70 -11.39 1.08
C ILE A 57 -2.42 -11.19 1.89
N ALA A 58 -1.28 -11.04 1.21
CA ALA A 58 -0.06 -10.60 1.87
C ALA A 58 -0.43 -9.34 2.65
N HIS A 59 -0.36 -9.40 3.98
CA HIS A 59 -0.61 -8.23 4.81
C HIS A 59 0.25 -7.10 4.26
N ARG A 60 -0.38 -5.95 4.01
CA ARG A 60 0.34 -4.76 3.59
C ARG A 60 1.52 -4.57 4.56
N PRO A 61 2.76 -4.40 4.06
CA PRO A 61 3.91 -4.28 4.94
C PRO A 61 3.70 -3.13 5.92
N ALA A 62 4.26 -3.26 7.13
CA ALA A 62 4.33 -2.13 8.04
C ALA A 62 5.08 -0.96 7.36
N PRO A 63 4.68 0.30 7.61
CA PRO A 63 5.37 1.45 7.04
C PRO A 63 6.87 1.42 7.42
N PRO A 64 7.77 1.87 6.53
CA PRO A 64 9.18 2.02 6.87
C PRO A 64 9.36 2.95 8.07
N VAL A 65 10.34 2.63 8.92
CA VAL A 65 10.70 3.45 10.09
C VAL A 65 11.77 4.49 9.79
N THR A 66 12.43 4.39 8.62
CA THR A 66 13.46 5.33 8.17
C THR A 66 12.91 6.27 7.10
N PRO A 67 13.31 7.57 7.11
CA PRO A 67 12.90 8.52 6.08
C PRO A 67 13.25 8.06 4.66
N VAL A 68 14.39 7.39 4.47
CA VAL A 68 14.77 6.80 3.19
C VAL A 68 14.12 5.42 3.07
N ILE A 69 13.19 5.27 2.12
CA ILE A 69 12.36 4.06 1.97
C ILE A 69 12.81 3.15 0.81
N TYR A 70 13.59 3.71 -0.10
CA TYR A 70 14.11 3.02 -1.27
C TYR A 70 15.45 3.64 -1.63
N ALA A 71 16.43 2.81 -1.96
CA ALA A 71 17.74 3.23 -2.43
C ALA A 71 18.22 2.23 -3.49
N LEU A 72 18.78 2.75 -4.58
CA LEU A 72 19.35 1.96 -5.65
C LEU A 72 20.68 2.58 -6.09
N ASP A 73 21.74 1.78 -6.06
CA ASP A 73 23.04 2.15 -6.61
C ASP A 73 22.97 2.23 -8.13
N ASP A 74 23.64 3.22 -8.71
CA ASP A 74 23.74 3.35 -10.16
C ASP A 74 24.61 2.20 -10.71
N ALA A 75 24.04 1.41 -11.62
CA ALA A 75 24.72 0.26 -12.20
C ALA A 75 26.02 0.63 -12.94
N ARG A 76 26.17 1.91 -13.36
CA ARG A 76 27.36 2.40 -14.05
C ARG A 76 28.40 2.98 -13.09
N ASP A 77 27.97 3.40 -11.90
CA ASP A 77 28.84 4.01 -10.88
C ASP A 77 28.26 3.72 -9.49
N ALA A 78 28.78 2.69 -8.83
CA ALA A 78 28.36 2.29 -7.48
C ALA A 78 28.68 3.33 -6.40
N SER A 79 29.39 4.42 -6.72
CA SER A 79 29.55 5.57 -5.82
C SER A 79 28.32 6.47 -5.78
N VAL A 80 27.38 6.31 -6.72
CA VAL A 80 26.16 7.11 -6.84
C VAL A 80 24.95 6.25 -6.48
N GLU A 81 24.12 6.74 -5.57
CA GLU A 81 22.88 6.13 -5.12
C GLU A 81 21.71 7.08 -5.43
N ARG A 82 20.56 6.55 -5.86
CA ARG A 82 19.30 7.28 -5.95
C ARG A 82 18.31 6.72 -4.95
N SER A 83 17.69 7.60 -4.17
CA SER A 83 16.77 7.21 -3.11
C SER A 83 15.47 7.99 -3.09
N VAL A 84 14.42 7.35 -2.55
CA VAL A 84 13.13 7.98 -2.25
C VAL A 84 13.09 8.27 -0.76
N ARG A 85 12.87 9.53 -0.40
CA ARG A 85 12.85 10.02 0.98
C ARG A 85 11.51 10.64 1.33
N CYS A 86 10.95 10.27 2.47
CA CYS A 86 9.85 10.99 3.14
C CYS A 86 10.43 12.22 3.85
N ASP A 87 9.95 13.40 3.50
CA ASP A 87 10.35 14.68 4.12
C ASP A 87 9.37 15.12 5.22
N GLY A 88 8.34 14.32 5.50
CA GLY A 88 7.26 14.65 6.44
C GLY A 88 6.10 15.40 5.78
N ALA A 89 4.95 15.40 6.47
CA ALA A 89 3.71 16.07 6.04
C ALA A 89 3.23 15.70 4.62
N GLY A 90 3.50 14.47 4.16
CA GLY A 90 3.12 14.00 2.82
C GLY A 90 4.03 14.47 1.68
N ASN A 91 5.18 15.09 2.00
CA ASN A 91 6.18 15.51 1.02
C ASN A 91 7.23 14.42 0.79
N TRP A 92 7.64 14.29 -0.47
CA TRP A 92 8.59 13.28 -0.92
C TRP A 92 9.70 13.90 -1.77
N SER A 93 10.91 13.40 -1.58
CA SER A 93 12.09 13.79 -2.35
C SER A 93 12.73 12.60 -3.05
N ILE A 94 13.21 12.85 -4.28
CA ILE A 94 14.19 11.99 -4.94
C ILE A 94 15.56 12.57 -4.67
N VAL A 95 16.39 11.84 -3.94
CA VAL A 95 17.74 12.28 -3.55
C VAL A 95 18.77 11.47 -4.31
N SER A 96 19.79 12.14 -4.83
CA SER A 96 21.00 11.50 -5.34
C SER A 96 22.12 11.70 -4.33
N THR A 97 22.75 10.61 -3.92
CA THR A 97 23.88 10.62 -3.00
C THR A 97 25.12 10.14 -3.73
N LYS A 98 26.22 10.87 -3.65
CA LYS A 98 27.53 10.45 -4.15
C LYS A 98 28.51 10.27 -2.99
N ARG A 99 29.07 9.08 -2.86
CA ARG A 99 30.07 8.74 -1.83
C ARG A 99 31.46 8.84 -2.42
N ASP A 100 32.25 9.80 -1.94
CA ASP A 100 33.68 9.87 -2.28
C ASP A 100 34.49 9.07 -1.27
N ALA A 101 34.88 7.85 -1.67
CA ALA A 101 35.69 6.95 -0.84
C ALA A 101 37.05 7.54 -0.44
N ARG A 102 37.57 8.55 -1.16
CA ARG A 102 38.86 9.19 -0.86
C ARG A 102 38.75 10.37 0.11
N ARG A 103 37.57 10.98 0.24
CA ARG A 103 37.38 12.19 1.05
C ARG A 103 36.51 11.97 2.29
N ALA A 104 35.99 10.76 2.51
CA ALA A 104 34.99 10.47 3.54
C ALA A 104 33.80 11.45 3.49
N ALA A 105 33.51 12.00 2.30
CA ALA A 105 32.49 13.00 2.08
C ALA A 105 31.31 12.37 1.35
N ILE A 106 30.11 12.66 1.83
CA ILE A 106 28.85 12.29 1.22
C ILE A 106 28.25 13.56 0.63
N ASP A 107 28.15 13.64 -0.68
CA ASP A 107 27.47 14.73 -1.37
C ASP A 107 26.03 14.29 -1.69
N SER A 108 25.04 15.02 -1.18
CA SER A 108 23.62 14.71 -1.38
C SER A 108 22.91 15.85 -2.10
N LYS A 109 22.21 15.54 -3.19
CA LYS A 109 21.46 16.50 -3.99
C LYS A 109 20.02 16.04 -4.18
N THR A 110 19.06 16.89 -3.81
CA THR A 110 17.65 16.69 -4.16
C THR A 110 17.44 16.94 -5.66
N LEU A 111 16.96 15.93 -6.37
CA LEU A 111 16.67 15.98 -7.81
C LEU A 111 15.24 16.46 -8.08
N LEU A 112 14.30 16.04 -7.23
CA LEU A 112 12.88 16.33 -7.36
C LEU A 112 12.22 16.31 -5.98
N THR A 113 11.25 17.19 -5.79
CA THR A 113 10.33 17.21 -4.65
C THR A 113 8.91 17.11 -5.19
N PHE A 114 8.05 16.35 -4.53
CA PHE A 114 6.65 16.18 -4.95
C PHE A 114 5.76 15.69 -3.80
N THR A 115 4.45 15.76 -3.99
CA THR A 115 3.43 15.11 -3.14
C THR A 115 2.78 13.93 -3.86
N LEU A 116 2.17 12.99 -3.12
CA LEU A 116 1.40 11.91 -3.76
C LEU A 116 0.22 12.44 -4.58
N ALA A 117 -0.41 13.54 -4.14
CA ALA A 117 -1.49 14.18 -4.88
C ALA A 117 -1.01 14.70 -6.25
N GLU A 118 0.17 15.31 -6.33
CA GLU A 118 0.76 15.72 -7.60
C GLU A 118 1.08 14.51 -8.50
N ALA A 119 1.61 13.43 -7.93
CA ALA A 119 1.89 12.21 -8.67
C ALA A 119 0.62 11.54 -9.21
N ASP A 120 -0.50 11.62 -8.48
CA ASP A 120 -1.80 11.09 -8.92
C ASP A 120 -2.39 11.92 -10.05
N LEU A 121 -2.32 13.24 -9.98
CA LEU A 121 -2.72 14.12 -11.08
C LEU A 121 -1.89 13.86 -12.35
N ASP A 122 -0.60 13.62 -12.19
CA ASP A 122 0.29 13.25 -13.29
C ASP A 122 -0.07 11.88 -13.89
N CYS A 123 -0.37 10.89 -13.05
CA CYS A 123 -0.87 9.57 -13.46
C CYS A 123 -2.16 9.69 -14.28
N ASP A 124 -3.14 10.47 -13.81
CA ASP A 124 -4.42 10.65 -14.49
C ASP A 124 -4.25 11.25 -15.88
N ARG A 125 -3.34 12.23 -16.04
CA ARG A 125 -3.01 12.82 -17.35
C ARG A 125 -2.39 11.79 -18.29
N ILE A 126 -1.47 10.96 -17.78
CA ILE A 126 -0.87 9.88 -18.56
C ILE A 126 -1.94 8.87 -19.01
N LEU A 127 -2.83 8.46 -18.10
CA LEU A 127 -3.90 7.50 -18.39
C LEU A 127 -4.95 8.06 -19.37
N ALA A 128 -5.21 9.37 -19.32
CA ALA A 128 -6.06 10.06 -20.28
C ALA A 128 -5.43 10.19 -21.68
N GLY A 129 -4.16 9.79 -21.86
CA GLY A 129 -3.45 9.90 -23.12
C GLY A 129 -3.07 11.34 -23.48
N ASP A 130 -2.97 12.24 -22.49
CA ASP A 130 -2.58 13.63 -22.72
C ASP A 130 -1.15 13.71 -23.27
N PRO A 131 -0.94 14.18 -24.52
CA PRO A 131 0.39 14.23 -25.13
C PRO A 131 1.34 15.21 -24.42
N THR A 132 0.82 16.14 -23.63
CA THR A 132 1.62 17.12 -22.87
C THR A 132 2.17 16.54 -21.56
N ALA A 133 1.68 15.37 -21.12
CA ALA A 133 2.16 14.72 -19.90
C ALA A 133 3.67 14.39 -19.94
N LYS A 134 4.21 14.11 -21.14
CA LYS A 134 5.65 13.86 -21.35
C LYS A 134 6.54 15.06 -21.03
N ASP A 135 5.98 16.27 -21.08
CA ASP A 135 6.71 17.52 -20.85
C ASP A 135 6.76 17.87 -19.35
N ILE A 136 6.00 17.15 -18.51
CA ILE A 136 6.03 17.31 -17.06
C ILE A 136 7.37 16.81 -16.52
N LYS A 137 8.12 17.70 -15.87
CA LYS A 137 9.45 17.40 -15.31
C LYS A 137 9.39 16.19 -14.36
N GLY A 138 10.13 15.15 -14.71
CA GLY A 138 10.30 13.97 -13.87
C GLY A 138 9.02 13.16 -13.68
N VAL A 139 8.04 13.28 -14.58
CA VAL A 139 6.72 12.62 -14.46
C VAL A 139 6.85 11.12 -14.22
N LEU A 140 7.64 10.41 -15.02
CA LEU A 140 7.84 8.97 -14.87
C LEU A 140 8.53 8.63 -13.54
N THR A 141 9.44 9.49 -13.07
CA THR A 141 10.09 9.32 -11.77
C THR A 141 9.10 9.48 -10.62
N LYS A 142 8.18 10.45 -10.69
CA LYS A 142 7.11 10.64 -9.70
C LYS A 142 6.18 9.44 -9.65
N VAL A 143 5.73 8.96 -10.80
CA VAL A 143 4.84 7.78 -10.89
C VAL A 143 5.52 6.52 -10.36
N ALA A 144 6.78 6.29 -10.75
CA ALA A 144 7.56 5.16 -10.24
C ALA A 144 7.77 5.23 -8.72
N ALA A 145 8.11 6.42 -8.20
CA ALA A 145 8.28 6.63 -6.77
C ALA A 145 6.96 6.44 -6.01
N ALA A 146 5.83 6.94 -6.52
CA ALA A 146 4.51 6.75 -5.94
C ALA A 146 4.13 5.25 -5.85
N ASN A 147 4.49 4.46 -6.86
CA ASN A 147 4.29 3.01 -6.83
C ASN A 147 5.14 2.34 -5.72
N VAL A 148 6.40 2.72 -5.58
CA VAL A 148 7.27 2.23 -4.50
C VAL A 148 6.72 2.60 -3.13
N ILE A 149 6.33 3.87 -2.94
CA ILE A 149 5.71 4.37 -1.69
C ILE A 149 4.51 3.50 -1.30
N ARG A 150 3.58 3.26 -2.25
CA ARG A 150 2.37 2.46 -2.00
C ARG A 150 2.66 1.00 -1.75
N THR A 151 3.61 0.42 -2.48
CA THR A 151 4.01 -0.98 -2.31
C THR A 151 4.59 -1.21 -0.91
N LEU A 152 5.31 -0.24 -0.38
CA LEU A 152 5.93 -0.28 0.94
C LEU A 152 5.02 0.27 2.05
N ASN A 153 3.79 0.69 1.75
CA ASN A 153 2.90 1.36 2.71
C ASN A 153 3.52 2.62 3.35
N ALA A 154 4.42 3.27 2.63
CA ALA A 154 5.19 4.38 3.18
C ALA A 154 4.38 5.68 3.25
N GLU A 155 3.22 5.76 2.60
CA GLU A 155 2.33 6.93 2.74
C GLU A 155 1.71 7.05 4.13
N THR A 156 1.73 5.99 4.93
CA THR A 156 1.24 5.99 6.31
C THR A 156 2.36 6.27 7.32
N MET A 157 3.55 6.67 6.86
CA MET A 157 4.62 7.12 7.75
C MET A 157 4.17 8.38 8.49
N GLU A 158 4.23 8.37 9.82
CA GLU A 158 3.97 9.57 10.61
C GLU A 158 5.08 10.60 10.40
N PRO A 159 4.76 11.91 10.36
CA PRO A 159 5.77 12.95 10.37
C PRO A 159 6.53 12.89 11.72
N SER A 160 7.83 12.62 11.65
CA SER A 160 8.75 12.67 12.80
C SER A 160 8.93 14.09 13.33
#